data_AF-M3AD02-F1
#
_entry.id   AF-M3AD02-F1
#
_cell.length_a   1.000
_cell.length_b   1.000
_cell.length_c   1.000
_cell.angle_alpha   90.00
_cell.angle_beta   90.00
_cell.angle_gamma   90.00
#
_symmetry.space_group_name_H-M   'P 1'
#
loop_
_entity.id
_entity.type
_entity.pdbx_description
1 polymer ?
#
loop_
_entity_poly.entity_id
_entity_poly.type
_entity_poly.pdbx_seq_one_letter_code
_entity_poly.pdbx_strand_id
1 'polypeptide(L)' 'MGGFFASDPPPAPAPVVLPPSPDPEAEAAEERRNAISRNRRGLMGTIATSETGLLQPSGDRAAKTLLGD' A
#
# COMPACT_ATOMS: atom_id res chain seq x y z
N MET A 1 11.20 -48.15 -55.18
CA MET A 1 12.02 -47.05 -54.64
C MET A 1 11.09 -45.99 -54.10
N GLY A 2 11.37 -45.45 -52.92
CA GLY A 2 10.78 -44.21 -52.44
C GLY A 2 9.81 -44.40 -51.28
N GLY A 3 10.23 -44.02 -50.07
CA GLY A 3 9.33 -43.89 -48.93
C GLY A 3 9.96 -44.06 -47.54
N PHE A 4 11.18 -43.56 -47.30
CA PHE A 4 11.83 -43.62 -45.97
C PHE A 4 12.24 -42.25 -45.40
N PHE A 5 11.77 -41.14 -45.99
CA PHE A 5 12.07 -39.79 -45.52
C PHE A 5 10.77 -39.04 -45.21
N ALA A 6 10.08 -39.45 -44.16
CA ALA A 6 9.12 -38.57 -43.50
C ALA A 6 9.87 -37.88 -42.36
N SER A 7 10.18 -36.60 -42.54
CA SER A 7 10.74 -35.76 -41.48
C SER A 7 9.69 -35.57 -40.39
N ASP A 8 10.06 -35.79 -39.12
CA ASP A 8 9.17 -35.56 -37.98
C ASP A 8 8.64 -34.12 -38.00
N PRO A 9 7.33 -33.92 -37.72
CA PRO A 9 6.76 -32.59 -37.67
C PRO A 9 7.41 -31.77 -36.54
N PRO A 10 7.60 -30.46 -36.72
CA PRO A 10 8.23 -29.62 -35.71
C PRO A 10 7.40 -29.64 -34.42
N PRO A 11 8.05 -29.58 -33.24
CA PRO A 11 7.37 -29.57 -31.96
C PRO A 11 6.44 -28.36 -31.85
N ALA A 12 5.28 -28.56 -31.22
CA ALA A 12 4.30 -27.52 -31.03
C ALA A 12 4.89 -26.33 -30.25
N PRO A 13 4.54 -25.08 -30.61
CA PRO A 13 5.03 -23.90 -29.91
C PRO A 13 4.57 -23.92 -28.45
N ALA A 14 5.48 -23.51 -27.55
CA ALA A 14 5.20 -23.46 -26.12
C ALA A 14 4.03 -22.50 -25.82
N PRO A 15 3.16 -22.83 -24.85
CA PRO A 15 2.05 -21.98 -24.47
C PRO A 15 2.57 -20.63 -23.92
N VAL A 16 2.08 -19.54 -24.49
CA VAL A 16 2.40 -18.19 -24.05
C VAL A 16 1.65 -17.91 -22.74
N VAL A 17 2.40 -17.77 -21.65
CA VAL A 17 1.85 -17.32 -20.36
C VAL A 17 1.74 -15.81 -20.41
N LEU A 18 0.50 -15.29 -20.43
CA LEU A 18 0.25 -13.85 -20.29
C LEU A 18 0.50 -13.41 -18.84
N PRO A 19 1.12 -12.24 -18.62
CA PRO A 19 1.26 -11.70 -17.27
C PRO A 19 -0.13 -11.42 -16.67
N PRO A 20 -0.28 -11.53 -15.34
CA PRO A 20 -1.53 -11.18 -14.68
C PRO A 20 -1.88 -9.71 -14.98
N SER A 21 -3.14 -9.46 -15.31
CA SER A 21 -3.68 -8.11 -15.45
C SER A 21 -3.52 -7.36 -14.12
N PRO A 22 -3.14 -6.07 -14.14
CA PRO A 22 -3.13 -5.27 -12.92
C PRO A 22 -4.54 -5.22 -12.32
N ASP A 23 -4.60 -5.37 -11.00
CA ASP A 23 -5.83 -5.29 -10.23
C ASP A 23 -6.12 -3.81 -9.90
N PRO A 24 -7.20 -3.21 -10.46
CA PRO A 24 -7.52 -1.81 -10.21
C PRO A 24 -7.79 -1.52 -8.73
N GLU A 25 -8.22 -2.50 -7.95
CA GLU A 25 -8.44 -2.33 -6.51
C GLU A 25 -7.11 -2.19 -5.74
N ALA A 26 -6.05 -2.85 -6.22
CA ALA A 26 -4.72 -2.77 -5.64
C ALA A 26 -4.12 -1.37 -5.84
N GLU A 27 -4.27 -0.79 -7.03
CA GLU A 27 -3.84 0.58 -7.35
C GLU A 27 -4.58 1.60 -6.48
N ALA A 28 -5.91 1.50 -6.39
CA ALA A 28 -6.72 2.37 -5.54
C ALA A 28 -6.38 2.25 -4.04
N ALA A 29 -5.99 1.05 -3.58
CA ALA A 29 -5.52 0.85 -2.21
C ALA A 29 -4.16 1.52 -1.96
N GLU A 30 -3.25 1.46 -2.93
CA GLU A 30 -1.93 2.09 -2.85
C GLU A 30 -2.03 3.62 -2.86
N GLU A 31 -2.87 4.19 -3.72
CA GLU A 31 -3.14 5.63 -3.76
C GLU A 31 -3.68 6.16 -2.42
N ARG A 32 -4.63 5.43 -1.81
CA ARG A 32 -5.15 5.79 -0.48
C ARG A 32 -4.04 5.80 0.58
N ARG A 33 -3.18 4.77 0.60
CA ARG A 33 -2.05 4.71 1.54
C ARG A 33 -1.06 5.86 1.33
N ASN A 34 -0.80 6.23 0.08
CA ASN A 34 0.08 7.33 -0.28
C ASN A 34 -0.50 8.71 0.13
N ALA A 35 -1.81 8.89 0.01
CA ALA A 35 -2.48 10.09 0.50
C ALA A 35 -2.36 10.22 2.04
N ILE A 36 -2.60 9.12 2.77
CA ILE A 36 -2.46 9.08 4.23
C ILE A 36 -1.01 9.39 4.66
N SER A 37 -0.02 8.79 4.01
CA SER A 37 1.40 9.00 4.36
C SER A 37 1.84 10.45 4.11
N ARG A 38 1.36 11.08 3.03
CA ARG A 38 1.59 12.51 2.75
C ARG A 38 0.98 13.39 3.84
N ASN A 39 -0.27 13.13 4.22
CA ASN A 39 -0.96 13.90 5.26
C ASN A 39 -0.27 13.77 6.62
N ARG A 40 0.25 12.58 6.95
CA ARG A 40 0.94 12.33 8.23
C ARG A 40 2.32 12.98 8.34
N ARG A 41 3.04 13.19 7.23
CA ARG A 41 4.40 13.76 7.26
C ARG A 41 4.45 15.15 7.91
N GLY A 42 3.44 15.98 7.70
CA GLY A 42 3.35 17.31 8.31
C GLY A 42 2.90 17.32 9.77
N LEU A 43 2.54 16.17 10.33
CA LEU A 43 1.98 16.03 11.68
C LEU A 43 2.98 15.49 12.70
N MET A 44 4.23 15.23 12.30
CA MET A 44 5.27 14.79 13.23
C MET A 44 5.56 15.91 14.24
N GLY A 45 5.24 15.66 15.52
CA GLY A 45 5.44 16.62 16.61
C GLY A 45 4.22 17.48 16.96
N THR A 46 3.08 17.31 16.27
CA THR A 46 1.83 17.96 16.66
C THR A 46 1.03 17.09 17.64
N ILE A 47 0.17 17.75 18.43
CA ILE A 47 -0.77 17.04 19.31
C ILE A 47 -1.95 16.49 18.49
N ALA A 48 -2.38 15.27 18.79
CA ALA A 48 -3.51 14.65 18.11
C ALA A 48 -4.82 15.32 18.56
N THR A 49 -5.54 15.93 17.61
CA THR A 49 -6.81 16.61 17.85
C THR A 49 -7.93 16.05 16.95
N SER A 50 -9.16 16.23 17.39
CA SER A 50 -10.42 15.95 16.68
C SER A 50 -11.28 17.21 16.64
N GLU A 51 -12.41 17.16 15.96
CA GLU A 51 -13.36 18.27 15.87
C GLU A 51 -13.88 18.72 17.24
N THR A 52 -14.05 17.79 18.19
CA THR A 52 -14.59 18.06 19.53
C THR A 52 -13.51 18.33 20.59
N GLY A 53 -12.22 18.23 20.24
CA GLY A 53 -11.12 18.47 21.19
C GLY A 53 -9.92 17.54 21.01
N LEU A 54 -9.09 17.41 22.04
CA LEU A 54 -7.87 16.58 22.01
C LEU A 54 -8.22 15.08 22.02
N LEU A 55 -7.59 14.31 21.13
CA LEU A 55 -7.81 12.86 21.04
C LEU A 55 -7.07 12.07 22.13
N GLN A 56 -5.91 12.57 22.54
CA GLN A 56 -5.17 12.03 23.66
C GLN A 56 -4.74 13.18 24.56
N PRO A 57 -4.95 13.07 25.88
CA PRO A 57 -4.37 14.01 26.82
C PRO A 57 -2.85 13.93 26.65
N SER A 58 -2.18 15.07 26.45
CA SER A 58 -0.72 15.10 26.42
C SER A 58 -0.23 14.61 27.78
N GLY A 59 0.31 13.38 27.82
CA GLY A 59 0.51 12.62 29.06
C GLY A 59 1.23 13.37 30.16
N ASP A 60 0.89 13.02 31.42
CA ASP A 60 1.54 13.33 32.71
C ASP A 60 2.45 14.56 32.76
N ARG A 61 2.02 15.66 32.13
CA ARG A 61 2.58 16.97 32.43
C ARG A 61 2.07 17.29 33.82
N ALA A 62 2.96 17.19 34.81
CA ALA A 62 2.72 17.64 36.17
C ALA A 62 1.92 18.95 36.12
N ALA A 63 0.63 18.84 36.40
CA ALA A 63 -0.31 19.92 36.22
C ALA A 63 0.10 20.99 37.21
N LYS A 64 0.62 22.12 36.73
CA LYS A 64 0.87 23.27 37.59
C LYS A 64 -0.50 23.75 38.04
N THR A 65 -0.79 23.61 39.32
CA THR A 65 -2.00 24.17 39.92
C THR A 65 -1.82 25.69 40.01
N LEU A 66 -2.88 26.46 39.74
CA LEU A 66 -2.82 27.94 39.75
C LEU A 66 -2.36 28.48 41.11
N LEU A 67 -2.58 27.71 42.20
CA LEU A 67 -2.28 28.10 43.58
C LEU A 67 -1.23 27.22 44.30
N GLY A 68 -0.69 26.18 43.68
CA GLY A 68 0.42 25.41 44.26
C GLY A 68 0.10 24.44 45.40
N ASP A 69 -1.18 24.17 45.67
CA ASP A 69 -1.63 23.15 46.63
C ASP A 69 -1.95 21.81 45.95
#